data_AF-A0A7Y5KR87-F1
#
_entry.id   AF-A0A7Y5KR87-F1
#
_cell.length_a   1.000
_cell.length_b   1.000
_cell.length_c   1.000
_cell.angle_alpha   90.00
_cell.angle_beta   90.00
_cell.angle_gamma   90.00
#
_symmetry.space_group_name_H-M   'P 1'
#
loop_
_entity.id
_entity.type
_entity.pdbx_description
1 polymer ?
#
loop_
_entity_poly.entity_id
_entity_poly.type
_entity_poly.pdbx_seq_one_letter_code
_entity_poly.pdbx_strand_id
1 'polypeptide(L)'
;MRLPRWLLGLALLAPLGCSDVAQNEEDLTSVRARARELKFEGRVFVEPGSSDDDILFVVHQQTKTAFGPLRTSEISVNNRELKGVDPATFVKRDVVVVDPETGGEGVPMVEVRYTYVDDAVVPTRMSSRSTLAGAVLRPDYQSERDRILKECTPNDAHAQDFASALWYVFEPSIDSCGEAIQTEQAAIDEARAKLVDPDTEIAKIDAERLYLPVTFALGADKTNDGKSYPEYDRLFSGGVQDDKIVISLINGLIDHDAGDLHEDSGYGEWLDTLHEVFEARPGFGVVEVEGDEDIANYELDNGKKVTLTFEDIIALNDGDVPEGVSFSERSELEAMVAERVADRWITFELPVTVSVGDEAKRDFGIRIMAFFGHAETTTPFKHAIKNSDVFIYNGHSMIGSGPLDPRNFTKDDFPSSYQILFIDGCVSYNYYEADYIPLKEGGTKNLDLITNGIESPAFRSGFALGRFISTLVDGEGASYLDLLQSAEATGSGLRVVDGELDNTYDPGRDPIVIEAR
;
A
#
# COMPACT_ATOMS: atom_id res chain seq x y z
N MET A 1 14.57 55.31 -17.52
CA MET A 1 13.33 54.50 -17.43
C MET A 1 13.33 53.49 -18.58
N ARG A 2 13.65 52.23 -18.26
CA ARG A 2 13.60 51.08 -19.18
C ARG A 2 12.60 50.09 -18.58
N LEU A 3 11.53 49.78 -19.29
CA LEU A 3 10.59 48.70 -18.94
C LEU A 3 11.19 47.35 -19.34
N PRO A 4 11.06 46.28 -18.53
CA PRO A 4 11.48 44.95 -18.93
C PRO A 4 10.38 44.23 -19.72
N ARG A 5 10.85 43.52 -20.76
CA ARG A 5 10.12 42.63 -21.65
C ARG A 5 9.85 41.29 -20.97
N TRP A 6 8.62 40.99 -20.62
CA TRP A 6 8.14 39.60 -20.43
C TRP A 6 6.66 39.53 -20.81
N LEU A 7 6.38 39.24 -22.08
CA LEU A 7 5.09 38.75 -22.57
C LEU A 7 5.28 38.25 -24.00
N LEU A 8 4.59 37.16 -24.33
CA LEU A 8 4.61 36.34 -25.56
C LEU A 8 5.64 35.20 -25.63
N GLY A 9 5.19 34.05 -25.13
CA GLY A 9 5.56 32.73 -25.64
C GLY A 9 4.30 31.87 -25.81
N LEU A 10 3.52 32.12 -26.87
CA LEU A 10 2.45 31.22 -27.31
C LEU A 10 3.11 30.06 -28.06
N ALA A 11 3.18 28.88 -27.46
CA ALA A 11 3.67 27.67 -28.13
C ALA A 11 2.49 26.88 -28.73
N LEU A 12 2.55 26.64 -30.04
CA LEU A 12 1.66 25.72 -30.75
C LEU A 12 1.89 24.29 -30.26
N LEU A 13 0.83 23.63 -29.78
CA LEU A 13 0.77 22.19 -29.58
C LEU A 13 0.59 21.50 -30.94
N ALA A 14 1.60 20.75 -31.38
CA ALA A 14 1.46 19.74 -32.42
C ALA A 14 1.10 18.39 -31.75
N PRO A 15 0.26 17.54 -32.37
CA PRO A 15 -0.02 16.22 -31.82
C PRO A 15 1.21 15.34 -32.06
N LEU A 16 2.03 15.15 -31.02
CA LEU A 16 3.05 14.10 -31.01
C LEU A 16 2.32 12.77 -30.83
N GLY A 17 2.54 11.87 -31.79
CA GLY A 17 1.96 10.53 -31.79
C GLY A 17 2.36 9.75 -30.53
N CYS A 18 1.41 8.96 -30.04
CA CYS A 18 1.66 7.94 -29.04
C CYS A 18 2.76 7.00 -29.55
N SER A 19 3.96 7.13 -29.00
CA SER A 19 4.90 6.01 -28.96
C SER A 19 4.53 5.20 -27.74
N ASP A 20 4.06 3.96 -27.95
CA ASP A 20 3.99 2.96 -26.91
C ASP A 20 5.38 2.85 -26.27
N VAL A 21 5.47 3.23 -24.99
CA VAL A 21 6.68 3.04 -24.20
C VAL A 21 6.78 1.53 -23.98
N ALA A 22 7.72 0.89 -24.67
CA ALA A 22 8.06 -0.50 -24.40
C ALA A 22 8.34 -0.64 -22.90
N GLN A 23 7.60 -1.51 -22.22
CA GLN A 23 7.99 -1.99 -20.90
C GLN A 23 9.40 -2.56 -21.06
N ASN A 24 10.39 -1.94 -20.43
CA ASN A 24 11.70 -2.54 -20.33
C ASN A 24 11.53 -3.77 -19.43
N GLU A 25 11.78 -4.96 -19.97
CA GLU A 25 11.55 -6.29 -19.34
C GLU A 25 12.46 -6.58 -18.13
N GLU A 26 13.15 -5.55 -17.61
CA GLU A 26 14.20 -5.66 -16.59
C GLU A 26 13.90 -4.84 -15.33
N ASP A 27 12.66 -4.38 -15.11
CA ASP A 27 12.32 -3.68 -13.86
C ASP A 27 12.26 -4.66 -12.68
N LEU A 28 13.11 -4.44 -11.69
CA LEU A 28 13.30 -5.31 -10.53
C LEU A 28 12.17 -5.28 -9.51
N THR A 29 11.37 -4.21 -9.46
CA THR A 29 10.53 -3.94 -8.28
C THR A 29 9.06 -3.73 -8.59
N SER A 30 8.68 -3.52 -9.85
CA SER A 30 7.26 -3.42 -10.20
C SER A 30 6.94 -3.64 -11.68
N VAL A 31 5.89 -4.42 -11.97
CA VAL A 31 5.35 -4.62 -13.33
C VAL A 31 4.83 -3.31 -13.93
N ARG A 32 4.32 -2.42 -13.08
CA ARG A 32 3.56 -1.24 -13.50
C ARG A 32 4.07 0.07 -12.93
N ALA A 33 5.12 0.05 -12.10
CA ALA A 33 5.65 1.24 -11.45
C ALA A 33 7.13 1.49 -11.77
N ARG A 34 7.62 2.66 -11.40
CA ARG A 34 9.02 3.09 -11.46
C ARG A 34 9.37 3.86 -10.19
N ALA A 35 10.56 3.63 -9.64
CA ALA A 35 11.09 4.41 -8.54
C ALA A 35 11.69 5.72 -9.06
N ARG A 36 11.31 6.86 -8.48
CA ARG A 36 11.77 8.20 -8.87
C ARG A 36 11.86 9.10 -7.67
N GLU A 37 12.77 10.06 -7.72
CA GLU A 37 12.73 11.16 -6.75
C GLU A 37 11.48 12.02 -6.99
N LEU A 38 10.79 12.41 -5.93
CA LEU A 38 9.71 13.37 -5.94
C LEU A 38 10.11 14.59 -5.11
N LYS A 39 9.91 15.78 -5.68
CA LYS A 39 10.23 17.05 -5.01
C LYS A 39 9.13 18.08 -5.22
N PHE A 40 8.81 18.84 -4.19
CA PHE A 40 8.03 20.07 -4.34
C PHE A 40 8.45 21.13 -3.32
N GLU A 41 8.10 22.39 -3.61
CA GLU A 41 8.31 23.50 -2.69
C GLU A 41 6.97 23.92 -2.08
N GLY A 42 6.94 24.11 -0.76
CA GLY A 42 5.81 24.68 -0.04
C GLY A 42 6.20 25.98 0.66
N ARG A 43 5.20 26.63 1.25
CA ARG A 43 5.41 27.82 2.08
C ARG A 43 4.36 27.92 3.17
N VAL A 44 4.81 28.31 4.35
CA VAL A 44 3.96 28.54 5.53
C VAL A 44 4.32 29.87 6.18
N PHE A 45 3.39 30.42 6.96
CA PHE A 45 3.60 31.61 7.76
C PHE A 45 3.51 31.25 9.23
N VAL A 46 4.49 31.69 10.02
CA VAL A 46 4.55 31.44 11.46
C VAL A 46 4.78 32.73 12.24
N GLU A 47 4.60 32.68 13.56
CA GLU A 47 4.85 33.82 14.43
C GLU A 47 6.35 34.16 14.50
N PRO A 48 6.71 35.44 14.67
CA PRO A 48 8.09 35.82 14.90
C PRO A 48 8.69 35.11 16.13
N GLY A 49 9.84 34.48 15.94
CA GLY A 49 10.54 33.76 17.02
C GLY A 49 10.13 32.30 17.20
N SER A 50 9.25 31.73 16.35
CA SER A 50 8.99 30.29 16.32
C SER A 50 10.27 29.48 16.20
N SER A 51 10.35 28.37 16.95
CA SER A 51 11.48 27.44 16.87
C SER A 51 11.45 26.62 15.58
N ASP A 52 12.56 25.96 15.24
CA ASP A 52 12.59 25.05 14.08
C ASP A 52 11.60 23.89 14.24
N ASP A 53 11.38 23.42 15.46
CA ASP A 53 10.40 22.37 15.77
C ASP A 53 8.96 22.85 15.54
N ASP A 54 8.63 24.09 15.95
CA ASP A 54 7.31 24.68 15.70
C ASP A 54 7.07 24.88 14.19
N ILE A 55 8.09 25.34 13.47
CA ILE A 55 8.03 25.50 12.02
C ILE A 55 7.83 24.15 11.34
N LEU A 56 8.62 23.15 11.73
CA LEU A 56 8.54 21.80 11.17
C LEU A 56 7.16 21.19 11.39
N PHE A 57 6.56 21.39 12.57
CA PHE A 57 5.20 20.95 12.86
C PHE A 57 4.18 21.55 11.87
N VAL A 58 4.25 22.86 11.60
CA VAL A 58 3.36 23.54 10.65
C VAL A 58 3.61 23.09 9.21
N VAL A 59 4.89 22.92 8.83
CA VAL A 59 5.28 22.39 7.52
C VAL A 59 4.76 20.97 7.32
N HIS A 60 4.81 20.12 8.35
CA HIS A 60 4.24 18.78 8.30
C HIS A 60 2.72 18.82 8.06
N GLN A 61 1.97 19.69 8.73
CA GLN A 61 0.53 19.79 8.49
C GLN A 61 0.21 20.14 7.01
N GLN A 62 0.95 21.08 6.40
CA GLN A 62 0.78 21.41 4.98
C GLN A 62 1.22 20.25 4.07
N THR A 63 2.41 19.69 4.29
CA THR A 63 3.01 18.65 3.43
C THR A 63 2.15 17.38 3.41
N LYS A 64 1.51 17.02 4.52
CA LYS A 64 0.57 15.88 4.60
C LYS A 64 -0.50 15.94 3.52
N THR A 65 -0.95 17.15 3.18
CA THR A 65 -2.06 17.34 2.24
C THR A 65 -1.65 17.15 0.78
N ALA A 66 -0.35 16.97 0.50
CA ALA A 66 0.13 16.49 -0.80
C ALA A 66 -0.28 15.04 -1.09
N PHE A 67 -0.56 14.24 -0.06
CA PHE A 67 -0.82 12.80 -0.22
C PHE A 67 -2.13 12.51 -0.97
N GLY A 68 -3.21 13.28 -0.76
CA GLY A 68 -4.43 13.14 -1.57
C GLY A 68 -4.21 13.36 -3.08
N PRO A 69 -3.60 14.49 -3.49
CA PRO A 69 -3.23 14.76 -4.88
C PRO A 69 -2.30 13.68 -5.50
N LEU A 70 -1.32 13.19 -4.73
CA LEU A 70 -0.41 12.14 -5.19
C LEU A 70 -1.15 10.80 -5.33
N ARG A 71 -1.97 10.41 -4.35
CA ARG A 71 -2.81 9.21 -4.38
C ARG A 71 -3.74 9.19 -5.59
N THR A 72 -4.46 10.28 -5.83
CA THR A 72 -5.37 10.42 -7.00
C THR A 72 -4.63 10.44 -8.33
N SER A 73 -3.34 10.78 -8.31
CA SER A 73 -2.42 10.64 -9.45
C SER A 73 -1.73 9.28 -9.52
N GLU A 74 -2.11 8.33 -8.66
CA GLU A 74 -1.49 7.01 -8.51
C GLU A 74 0.02 7.08 -8.19
N ILE A 75 0.47 8.06 -7.41
CA ILE A 75 1.86 8.18 -6.98
C ILE A 75 1.96 7.84 -5.49
N SER A 76 2.80 6.86 -5.17
CA SER A 76 3.19 6.55 -3.79
C SER A 76 4.48 7.26 -3.42
N VAL A 77 4.70 7.48 -2.13
CA VAL A 77 5.94 8.08 -1.59
C VAL A 77 6.51 7.18 -0.49
N ASN A 78 7.81 7.26 -0.20
CA ASN A 78 8.49 6.38 0.75
C ASN A 78 8.60 6.96 2.18
N ASN A 79 8.16 8.19 2.43
CA ASN A 79 8.28 8.80 3.75
C ASN A 79 6.95 9.03 4.48
N ARG A 80 6.65 8.13 5.43
CA ARG A 80 5.59 8.33 6.43
C ARG A 80 5.92 9.54 7.30
N GLU A 81 4.91 10.33 7.66
CA GLU A 81 5.06 11.46 8.61
C GLU A 81 6.02 12.58 8.16
N LEU A 82 6.37 12.62 6.86
CA LEU A 82 6.91 13.80 6.20
C LEU A 82 8.33 14.15 6.63
N LYS A 83 9.13 13.15 7.04
CA LYS A 83 10.54 13.32 7.41
C LYS A 83 11.42 13.73 6.21
N GLY A 84 10.85 13.78 5.00
CA GLY A 84 11.48 14.30 3.78
C GLY A 84 11.69 15.83 3.77
N VAL A 85 11.35 16.51 4.87
CA VAL A 85 11.65 17.93 5.07
C VAL A 85 12.80 18.09 6.07
N ASP A 86 13.90 18.70 5.62
CA ASP A 86 15.04 19.05 6.48
C ASP A 86 14.93 20.52 6.94
N PRO A 87 14.76 20.80 8.26
CA PRO A 87 14.73 22.16 8.79
C PRO A 87 15.95 23.01 8.43
N ALA A 88 17.11 22.40 8.20
CA ALA A 88 18.32 23.12 7.79
C ALA A 88 18.19 23.72 6.38
N THR A 89 17.21 23.29 5.58
CA THR A 89 16.93 23.82 4.24
C THR A 89 15.89 24.94 4.23
N PHE A 90 15.33 25.30 5.40
CA PHE A 90 14.34 26.36 5.49
C PHE A 90 14.90 27.72 5.07
N VAL A 91 14.19 28.36 4.14
CA VAL A 91 14.45 29.75 3.77
C VAL A 91 13.43 30.63 4.48
N LYS A 92 13.91 31.38 5.47
CA LYS A 92 13.09 32.24 6.32
C LYS A 92 13.20 33.71 5.89
N ARG A 93 12.07 34.40 5.86
CA ARG A 93 11.99 35.84 5.57
C ARG A 93 10.99 36.49 6.53
N ASP A 94 11.44 37.52 7.26
CA ASP A 94 10.54 38.36 8.05
C ASP A 94 9.64 39.16 7.10
N VAL A 95 8.34 39.11 7.35
CA VAL A 95 7.32 39.79 6.55
C VAL A 95 6.27 40.47 7.44
N VAL A 96 5.55 41.41 6.87
CA VAL A 96 4.38 42.02 7.50
C VAL A 96 3.14 41.64 6.70
N VAL A 97 2.21 40.93 7.34
CA VAL A 97 0.94 40.55 6.73
C VAL A 97 -0.04 41.73 6.83
N VAL A 98 -0.45 42.26 5.69
CA VAL A 98 -1.29 43.46 5.57
C VAL A 98 -2.62 43.11 4.91
N ASP A 99 -3.73 43.64 5.43
CA ASP A 99 -5.02 43.61 4.75
C ASP A 99 -5.20 44.91 3.94
N PRO A 100 -4.97 44.89 2.61
CA PRO A 100 -5.04 46.10 1.80
C PRO A 100 -6.47 46.65 1.65
N GLU A 101 -7.51 45.86 1.96
CA GLU A 101 -8.90 46.31 1.85
C GLU A 101 -9.34 47.12 3.08
N THR A 102 -8.85 46.74 4.26
CA THR A 102 -9.26 47.38 5.53
C THR A 102 -8.25 48.39 6.04
N GLY A 103 -7.01 48.40 5.53
CA GLY A 103 -5.97 49.34 5.93
C GLY A 103 -5.53 49.21 7.39
N GLY A 104 -5.71 48.02 7.97
CA GLY A 104 -5.33 47.72 9.36
C GLY A 104 -3.82 47.75 9.59
N GLU A 105 -3.42 47.80 10.87
CA GLU A 105 -2.01 47.61 11.24
C GLU A 105 -1.57 46.21 10.81
N GLY A 106 -0.47 46.14 10.06
CA GLY A 106 0.07 44.87 9.59
C GLY A 106 0.57 43.98 10.73
N VAL A 107 0.44 42.66 10.56
CA VAL A 107 0.84 41.65 11.54
C VAL A 107 2.23 41.10 11.19
N PRO A 108 3.25 41.24 12.05
CA PRO A 108 4.57 40.68 11.78
C PRO A 108 4.50 39.15 11.78
N MET A 109 5.11 38.52 10.78
CA MET A 109 5.21 37.07 10.63
C MET A 109 6.56 36.68 10.02
N VAL A 110 6.86 35.39 10.02
CA VAL A 110 7.97 34.80 9.27
C VAL A 110 7.39 33.93 8.17
N GLU A 111 7.68 34.26 6.91
CA GLU A 111 7.47 33.34 5.79
C GLU A 111 8.58 32.30 5.81
N VAL A 112 8.19 31.03 5.80
CA VAL A 112 9.12 29.90 5.68
C VAL A 112 8.83 29.17 4.39
N ARG A 113 9.79 29.16 3.47
CA ARG A 113 9.80 28.27 2.31
C ARG A 113 10.56 27.01 2.64
N TYR A 114 9.99 25.87 2.25
CA TYR A 114 10.59 24.55 2.48
C TYR A 114 10.57 23.73 1.20
N THR A 115 11.47 22.76 1.14
CA THR A 115 11.49 21.74 0.08
C THR A 115 11.15 20.40 0.70
N TYR A 116 10.19 19.70 0.12
CA TYR A 116 9.98 18.28 0.36
C TYR A 116 10.74 17.48 -0.69
N VAL A 117 11.49 16.46 -0.26
CA VAL A 117 12.13 15.48 -1.14
C VAL A 117 11.80 14.09 -0.63
N ASP A 118 11.44 13.19 -1.54
CA ASP A 118 11.17 11.80 -1.23
C ASP A 118 11.53 10.91 -2.42
N ASP A 119 11.63 9.60 -2.17
CA ASP A 119 11.53 8.61 -3.23
C ASP A 119 10.07 8.21 -3.40
N ALA A 120 9.67 8.04 -4.65
CA ALA A 120 8.28 7.87 -5.05
C ALA A 120 8.15 6.75 -6.07
N VAL A 121 7.04 6.05 -5.98
CA VAL A 121 6.65 4.98 -6.88
C VAL A 121 5.63 5.57 -7.83
N VAL A 122 6.01 5.72 -9.10
CA VAL A 122 5.16 6.33 -10.12
C VAL A 122 4.69 5.29 -11.13
N PRO A 123 3.49 5.41 -11.70
CA PRO A 123 3.04 4.49 -12.73
C PRO A 123 3.93 4.60 -13.98
N THR A 124 4.15 3.48 -14.67
CA THR A 124 4.86 3.40 -15.96
C THR A 124 4.29 4.35 -17.02
N ARG A 125 2.97 4.58 -17.00
CA ARG A 125 2.30 5.58 -17.85
C ARG A 125 2.77 7.04 -17.60
N MET A 126 3.43 7.30 -16.48
CA MET A 126 4.05 8.59 -16.11
C MET A 126 5.58 8.59 -16.27
N SER A 127 6.19 7.52 -16.78
CA SER A 127 7.65 7.39 -16.95
C SER A 127 8.30 8.56 -17.69
N SER A 128 7.64 9.10 -18.71
CA SER A 128 8.14 10.25 -19.50
C SER A 128 7.83 11.63 -18.91
N ARG A 129 7.04 11.72 -17.84
CA ARG A 129 6.70 13.00 -17.21
C ARG A 129 7.83 13.47 -16.30
N SER A 130 8.18 14.75 -16.36
CA SER A 130 9.14 15.36 -15.42
C SER A 130 8.45 16.14 -14.29
N THR A 131 7.16 16.43 -14.44
CA THR A 131 6.40 17.25 -13.48
C THR A 131 4.92 16.86 -13.47
N LEU A 132 4.27 17.07 -12.33
CA LEU A 132 2.83 17.00 -12.12
C LEU A 132 2.36 18.30 -11.43
N ALA A 133 1.29 18.90 -11.95
CA ALA A 133 0.64 20.03 -11.27
C ALA A 133 -0.25 19.50 -10.15
N GLY A 134 -0.25 20.18 -9.01
CA GLY A 134 -1.16 19.88 -7.91
C GLY A 134 -1.31 21.06 -6.96
N ALA A 135 -1.81 20.78 -5.78
CA ALA A 135 -1.90 21.76 -4.71
C ALA A 135 -1.70 21.08 -3.35
N VAL A 136 -1.37 21.87 -2.34
CA VAL A 136 -1.41 21.50 -0.92
C VAL A 136 -2.33 22.47 -0.19
N LEU A 137 -2.96 22.02 0.89
CA LEU A 137 -3.83 22.82 1.74
C LEU A 137 -3.02 23.52 2.84
N ARG A 138 -3.49 24.67 3.31
CA ARG A 138 -2.90 25.31 4.50
C ARG A 138 -3.06 24.45 5.76
N PRO A 139 -2.17 24.57 6.76
CA PRO A 139 -2.17 23.75 7.97
C PRO A 139 -3.50 23.64 8.74
N ASP A 140 -4.32 24.69 8.77
CA ASP A 140 -5.59 24.77 9.51
C ASP A 140 -6.82 24.61 8.60
N TYR A 141 -6.67 23.97 7.43
CA TYR A 141 -7.72 23.81 6.41
C TYR A 141 -9.04 23.23 6.95
N GLN A 142 -9.01 22.50 8.08
CA GLN A 142 -10.19 21.88 8.68
C GLN A 142 -11.27 22.91 9.06
N SER A 143 -10.92 24.17 9.29
CA SER A 143 -11.90 25.25 9.51
C SER A 143 -12.75 25.53 8.27
N GLU A 144 -12.29 25.15 7.08
CA GLU A 144 -12.95 25.31 5.79
C GLU A 144 -13.34 23.97 5.15
N ARG A 145 -13.49 22.93 5.98
CA ARG A 145 -13.82 21.56 5.55
C ARG A 145 -14.97 21.50 4.54
N ASP A 146 -16.10 22.14 4.84
CA ASP A 146 -17.29 22.07 3.98
C ASP A 146 -17.06 22.74 2.61
N ARG A 147 -16.20 23.75 2.56
CA ARG A 147 -15.78 24.40 1.31
C ARG A 147 -14.90 23.47 0.49
N ILE A 148 -13.87 22.87 1.11
CA ILE A 148 -12.96 21.93 0.44
C ILE A 148 -13.70 20.71 -0.07
N LEU A 149 -14.59 20.14 0.74
CA LEU A 149 -15.38 18.96 0.37
C LEU A 149 -16.28 19.24 -0.85
N LYS A 150 -16.75 20.47 -1.01
CA LYS A 150 -17.57 20.88 -2.15
C LYS A 150 -16.72 21.24 -3.38
N GLU A 151 -15.61 21.94 -3.19
CA GLU A 151 -14.81 22.52 -4.27
C GLU A 151 -13.77 21.53 -4.81
N CYS A 152 -13.19 20.70 -3.94
CA CYS A 152 -11.95 19.97 -4.20
C CYS A 152 -11.98 18.49 -3.82
N THR A 153 -13.16 17.87 -3.80
CA THR A 153 -13.33 16.42 -3.77
C THR A 153 -14.49 16.02 -4.69
N PRO A 154 -14.66 14.73 -5.05
CA PRO A 154 -15.85 14.24 -5.73
C PRO A 154 -17.16 14.45 -4.95
N ASN A 155 -17.06 14.68 -3.64
CA ASN A 155 -18.19 14.90 -2.72
C ASN A 155 -19.23 13.76 -2.73
N ASP A 156 -18.77 12.52 -2.94
CA ASP A 156 -19.57 11.30 -2.84
C ASP A 156 -19.56 10.74 -1.41
N ALA A 157 -20.20 9.58 -1.20
CA ALA A 157 -20.26 8.93 0.11
C ALA A 157 -18.86 8.68 0.71
N HIS A 158 -17.92 8.22 -0.12
CA HIS A 158 -16.55 7.99 0.30
C HIS A 158 -15.86 9.30 0.76
N ALA A 159 -15.97 10.38 0.00
CA ALA A 159 -15.43 11.67 0.42
C ALA A 159 -16.06 12.20 1.72
N GLN A 160 -17.35 11.92 1.95
CA GLN A 160 -18.07 12.27 3.18
C GLN A 160 -17.57 11.47 4.39
N ASP A 161 -17.32 10.17 4.23
CA ASP A 161 -16.78 9.31 5.29
C ASP A 161 -15.39 9.78 5.73
N PHE A 162 -14.59 10.30 4.78
CA PHE A 162 -13.28 10.88 5.03
C PHE A 162 -13.28 12.38 5.35
N ALA A 163 -14.43 12.99 5.65
CA ALA A 163 -14.51 14.43 5.94
C ALA A 163 -13.67 14.87 7.15
N SER A 164 -13.37 13.98 8.10
CA SER A 164 -12.45 14.28 9.21
C SER A 164 -10.96 14.22 8.79
N ALA A 165 -10.66 13.53 7.69
CA ALA A 165 -9.34 13.32 7.12
C ALA A 165 -9.27 13.83 5.66
N LEU A 166 -9.89 15.00 5.38
CA LEU A 166 -10.03 15.54 4.02
C LEU A 166 -8.76 15.58 3.18
N TRP A 167 -7.59 15.72 3.80
CA TRP A 167 -6.29 15.66 3.12
C TRP A 167 -6.14 14.39 2.26
N TYR A 168 -6.82 13.29 2.62
CA TYR A 168 -6.80 12.00 1.93
C TYR A 168 -7.61 12.00 0.63
N VAL A 169 -8.77 12.68 0.65
CA VAL A 169 -9.71 12.79 -0.48
C VAL A 169 -9.59 14.11 -1.23
N PHE A 170 -8.62 14.95 -0.87
CA PHE A 170 -8.34 16.21 -1.56
C PHE A 170 -7.79 15.93 -2.96
N GLU A 171 -8.53 16.42 -3.97
CA GLU A 171 -8.26 16.16 -5.38
C GLU A 171 -8.20 17.47 -6.17
N PRO A 172 -7.02 18.09 -6.29
CA PRO A 172 -6.88 19.37 -7.00
C PRO A 172 -7.02 19.25 -8.52
N SER A 173 -7.08 18.02 -9.07
CA SER A 173 -7.26 17.77 -10.50
C SER A 173 -8.70 17.92 -10.98
N ILE A 174 -9.70 17.96 -10.09
CA ILE A 174 -11.09 18.15 -10.51
C ILE A 174 -11.35 19.60 -10.93
N ASP A 175 -12.22 19.79 -11.92
CA ASP A 175 -12.48 21.09 -12.55
C ASP A 175 -12.90 22.16 -11.53
N SER A 176 -13.80 21.81 -10.60
CA SER A 176 -14.27 22.74 -9.56
C SER A 176 -13.14 23.22 -8.64
N CYS A 177 -12.13 22.37 -8.39
CA CYS A 177 -10.99 22.76 -7.57
C CYS A 177 -10.07 23.67 -8.37
N GLY A 178 -9.86 23.37 -9.66
CA GLY A 178 -9.14 24.24 -10.58
C GLY A 178 -9.74 25.65 -10.62
N GLU A 179 -11.06 25.76 -10.69
CA GLU A 179 -11.78 27.05 -10.63
C GLU A 179 -11.59 27.76 -9.28
N ALA A 180 -11.69 27.03 -8.16
CA ALA A 180 -11.49 27.58 -6.82
C ALA A 180 -10.06 28.11 -6.61
N ILE A 181 -9.06 27.34 -7.03
CA ILE A 181 -7.63 27.70 -6.99
C ILE A 181 -7.38 28.97 -7.83
N GLN A 182 -7.93 29.04 -9.05
CA GLN A 182 -7.77 30.19 -9.92
C GLN A 182 -8.46 31.44 -9.37
N THR A 183 -9.65 31.28 -8.80
CA THR A 183 -10.41 32.36 -8.16
C THR A 183 -9.65 32.94 -6.97
N GLU A 184 -9.11 32.07 -6.11
CA GLU A 184 -8.28 32.48 -4.98
C GLU A 184 -6.99 33.17 -5.45
N GLN A 185 -6.31 32.61 -6.47
CA GLN A 185 -5.12 33.22 -7.05
C GLN A 185 -5.39 34.63 -7.59
N ALA A 186 -6.50 34.84 -8.30
CA ALA A 186 -6.87 36.14 -8.84
C ALA A 186 -7.11 37.18 -7.73
N ALA A 187 -7.77 36.78 -6.64
CA ALA A 187 -7.99 37.65 -5.49
C ALA A 187 -6.67 38.01 -4.77
N ILE A 188 -5.75 37.05 -4.65
CA ILE A 188 -4.40 37.26 -4.12
C ILE A 188 -3.63 38.25 -5.00
N ASP A 189 -3.66 38.08 -6.32
CA ASP A 189 -2.93 38.95 -7.23
C ASP A 189 -3.48 40.38 -7.21
N GLU A 190 -4.81 40.55 -7.08
CA GLU A 190 -5.43 41.87 -6.88
C GLU A 190 -4.98 42.51 -5.56
N ALA A 191 -4.97 41.75 -4.46
CA ALA A 191 -4.55 42.25 -3.15
C ALA A 191 -3.05 42.60 -3.12
N ARG A 192 -2.20 41.78 -3.73
CA ARG A 192 -0.75 42.03 -3.86
C ARG A 192 -0.45 43.31 -4.64
N ALA A 193 -1.24 43.61 -5.68
CA ALA A 193 -1.09 44.83 -6.46
C ALA A 193 -1.35 46.12 -5.64
N LYS A 194 -1.98 46.00 -4.47
CA LYS A 194 -2.28 47.10 -3.54
C LYS A 194 -1.23 47.28 -2.44
N LEU A 195 -0.24 46.38 -2.34
CA LEU A 195 0.83 46.47 -1.34
C LEU A 195 1.76 47.66 -1.62
N VAL A 196 2.30 48.25 -0.55
CA VAL A 196 3.21 49.39 -0.62
C VAL A 196 4.64 48.91 -0.83
N ASP A 197 5.03 47.84 -0.15
CA ASP A 197 6.34 47.21 -0.26
C ASP A 197 6.23 45.68 -0.44
N PRO A 198 6.04 45.19 -1.69
CA PRO A 198 5.90 43.75 -1.95
C PRO A 198 7.10 42.87 -1.58
N ASP A 199 8.26 43.46 -1.27
CA ASP A 199 9.45 42.70 -0.85
C ASP A 199 9.41 42.35 0.64
N THR A 200 8.64 43.11 1.44
CA THR A 200 8.53 42.95 2.90
C THR A 200 7.09 42.79 3.40
N GLU A 201 6.10 43.09 2.56
CA GLU A 201 4.67 42.93 2.85
C GLU A 201 4.08 41.72 2.11
N ILE A 202 3.14 41.05 2.78
CA ILE A 202 2.33 39.96 2.22
C ILE A 202 0.87 40.31 2.40
N ALA A 203 0.04 40.13 1.37
CA ALA A 203 -1.40 40.34 1.51
C ALA A 203 -2.00 39.29 2.45
N LYS A 204 -2.91 39.69 3.34
CA LYS A 204 -3.56 38.78 4.29
C LYS A 204 -4.15 37.53 3.63
N ILE A 205 -4.86 37.72 2.52
CA ILE A 205 -5.44 36.61 1.73
C ILE A 205 -4.37 35.66 1.14
N ASP A 206 -3.13 36.14 0.94
CA ASP A 206 -2.01 35.29 0.49
C ASP A 206 -1.42 34.48 1.66
N ALA A 207 -1.33 35.09 2.84
CA ALA A 207 -0.87 34.41 4.05
C ALA A 207 -1.88 33.36 4.54
N GLU A 208 -3.17 33.63 4.37
CA GLU A 208 -4.29 32.75 4.74
C GLU A 208 -4.75 31.86 3.58
N ARG A 209 -4.01 31.81 2.46
CA ARG A 209 -4.39 31.06 1.26
C ARG A 209 -4.74 29.62 1.59
N LEU A 210 -5.92 29.15 1.16
CA LEU A 210 -6.39 27.79 1.40
C LEU A 210 -5.69 26.78 0.49
N TYR A 211 -5.62 27.05 -0.82
CA TYR A 211 -5.06 26.14 -1.81
C TYR A 211 -3.74 26.67 -2.33
N LEU A 212 -2.61 26.10 -1.92
CA LEU A 212 -1.30 26.45 -2.45
C LEU A 212 -0.96 25.58 -3.67
N PRO A 213 -0.95 26.12 -4.91
CA PRO A 213 -0.57 25.36 -6.08
C PRO A 213 0.91 25.00 -5.99
N VAL A 214 1.23 23.75 -6.27
CA VAL A 214 2.59 23.23 -6.27
C VAL A 214 2.87 22.49 -7.58
N THR A 215 4.15 22.37 -7.91
CA THR A 215 4.61 21.47 -8.96
C THR A 215 5.41 20.35 -8.31
N PHE A 216 4.90 19.13 -8.42
CA PHE A 216 5.66 17.93 -8.06
C PHE A 216 6.63 17.66 -9.20
N ALA A 217 7.92 17.88 -8.95
CA ALA A 217 8.99 17.49 -9.85
C ALA A 217 9.28 16.00 -9.66
N LEU A 218 9.39 15.28 -10.78
CA LEU A 218 9.80 13.88 -10.83
C LEU A 218 11.22 13.81 -11.37
N GLY A 219 12.16 13.32 -10.56
CA GLY A 219 13.57 13.16 -10.88
C GLY A 219 13.83 12.06 -11.91
N ALA A 220 15.09 11.69 -12.12
CA ALA A 220 15.39 10.58 -13.04
C ALA A 220 14.77 9.26 -12.57
N ASP A 221 14.63 8.32 -13.51
CA ASP A 221 14.33 6.93 -13.17
C ASP A 221 15.47 6.37 -12.29
N LYS A 222 15.10 5.90 -11.10
CA LYS A 222 15.99 5.26 -10.13
C LYS A 222 15.61 3.78 -9.95
N THR A 223 14.74 3.25 -10.81
CA THR A 223 14.31 1.87 -10.71
C THR A 223 15.51 0.95 -10.89
N ASN A 224 15.60 -0.08 -10.06
CA ASN A 224 16.67 -1.04 -10.19
C ASN A 224 16.41 -1.89 -11.45
N ASP A 225 17.46 -2.11 -12.25
CA ASP A 225 17.39 -2.95 -13.45
C ASP A 225 17.96 -4.37 -13.18
N GLY A 226 17.34 -5.40 -13.74
CA GLY A 226 17.77 -6.81 -13.65
C GLY A 226 16.66 -7.77 -13.20
N LYS A 227 17.06 -8.98 -12.78
CA LYS A 227 16.19 -9.92 -12.02
C LYS A 227 16.72 -10.06 -10.60
N SER A 228 15.85 -9.89 -9.61
CA SER A 228 16.08 -10.20 -8.20
C SER A 228 15.19 -11.37 -7.84
N TYR A 229 15.64 -12.15 -6.88
CA TYR A 229 15.00 -13.38 -6.49
C TYR A 229 14.85 -13.37 -4.98
N PRO A 230 13.78 -13.98 -4.44
CA PRO A 230 13.81 -14.40 -3.05
C PRO A 230 15.05 -15.25 -2.75
N GLU A 231 15.51 -15.25 -1.50
CA GLU A 231 16.55 -16.18 -1.03
C GLU A 231 15.96 -17.60 -0.91
N TYR A 232 15.66 -18.22 -2.05
CA TYR A 232 15.05 -19.54 -2.14
C TYR A 232 15.90 -20.64 -1.52
N ASP A 233 17.21 -20.56 -1.66
CA ASP A 233 18.15 -21.44 -0.98
C ASP A 233 17.93 -21.40 0.53
N ARG A 234 17.63 -20.24 1.11
CA ARG A 234 17.35 -20.07 2.54
C ARG A 234 15.94 -20.53 2.91
N LEU A 235 14.93 -20.18 2.11
CA LEU A 235 13.54 -20.64 2.32
C LEU A 235 13.44 -22.17 2.28
N PHE A 236 14.13 -22.80 1.33
CA PHE A 236 14.11 -24.24 1.15
C PHE A 236 15.20 -24.98 1.90
N SER A 237 16.11 -24.33 2.64
CA SER A 237 17.07 -25.00 3.54
C SER A 237 16.53 -25.21 4.96
N GLY A 238 15.37 -24.63 5.26
CA GLY A 238 14.78 -24.58 6.60
C GLY A 238 14.86 -23.16 7.17
N GLY A 239 13.83 -22.78 7.93
CA GLY A 239 13.68 -21.42 8.45
C GLY A 239 13.07 -21.43 9.85
N VAL A 240 11.81 -21.03 9.98
CA VAL A 240 11.07 -21.16 11.23
C VAL A 240 10.88 -22.62 11.65
N GLN A 241 10.88 -23.54 10.67
CA GLN A 241 10.96 -24.98 10.86
C GLN A 241 12.04 -25.57 9.94
N ASP A 242 12.83 -26.51 10.44
CA ASP A 242 14.02 -27.03 9.74
C ASP A 242 13.67 -27.81 8.46
N ASP A 243 12.52 -28.47 8.43
CA ASP A 243 12.10 -29.39 7.36
C ASP A 243 10.91 -28.85 6.55
N LYS A 244 10.59 -27.56 6.65
CA LYS A 244 9.44 -26.95 5.96
C LYS A 244 9.71 -25.53 5.53
N ILE A 245 9.03 -25.12 4.46
CA ILE A 245 8.69 -23.72 4.24
C ILE A 245 7.29 -23.50 4.84
N VAL A 246 7.17 -22.51 5.71
CA VAL A 246 5.90 -22.18 6.39
C VAL A 246 5.36 -20.87 5.86
N ILE A 247 4.16 -20.92 5.30
CA ILE A 247 3.45 -19.78 4.74
C ILE A 247 2.27 -19.49 5.66
N SER A 248 2.19 -18.30 6.23
CA SER A 248 0.98 -17.84 6.93
C SER A 248 0.14 -16.97 6.01
N LEU A 249 -1.14 -17.30 5.91
CA LEU A 249 -2.14 -16.56 5.15
C LEU A 249 -3.20 -16.02 6.11
N ILE A 250 -3.37 -14.71 6.16
CA ILE A 250 -4.48 -14.06 6.88
C ILE A 250 -5.38 -13.36 5.88
N ASN A 251 -6.65 -13.72 5.90
CA ASN A 251 -7.72 -12.98 5.24
C ASN A 251 -8.63 -12.35 6.31
N GLY A 252 -8.60 -11.03 6.39
CA GLY A 252 -9.52 -10.29 7.26
C GLY A 252 -10.91 -10.17 6.65
N LEU A 253 -11.91 -9.87 7.47
CA LEU A 253 -13.21 -9.39 6.98
C LEU A 253 -13.02 -8.13 6.11
N ILE A 254 -13.75 -8.07 5.01
CA ILE A 254 -13.63 -7.01 3.99
C ILE A 254 -14.89 -6.14 3.93
N ASP A 255 -16.06 -6.71 4.18
CA ASP A 255 -17.31 -5.98 4.03
C ASP A 255 -17.62 -5.20 5.31
N HIS A 256 -18.03 -3.94 5.15
CA HIS A 256 -18.26 -3.02 6.26
C HIS A 256 -19.62 -3.22 6.97
N ASP A 257 -20.52 -4.00 6.36
CA ASP A 257 -21.83 -4.31 6.92
C ASP A 257 -21.80 -5.68 7.62
N ALA A 258 -22.50 -5.79 8.75
CA ALA A 258 -22.57 -7.00 9.58
C ALA A 258 -23.47 -8.09 8.94
N GLY A 259 -23.08 -8.57 7.76
CA GLY A 259 -23.67 -9.73 7.10
C GLY A 259 -23.22 -11.05 7.75
N ASP A 260 -23.72 -12.16 7.22
CA ASP A 260 -23.25 -13.48 7.62
C ASP A 260 -21.81 -13.69 7.11
N LEU A 261 -20.97 -14.38 7.88
CA LEU A 261 -19.54 -14.53 7.57
C LEU A 261 -19.27 -15.15 6.19
N HIS A 262 -20.14 -16.05 5.73
CA HIS A 262 -20.02 -16.69 4.42
C HIS A 262 -20.36 -15.75 3.25
N GLU A 263 -21.00 -14.61 3.51
CA GLU A 263 -21.30 -13.58 2.53
C GLU A 263 -20.20 -12.50 2.48
N ASP A 264 -19.30 -12.44 3.47
CA ASP A 264 -18.17 -11.51 3.48
C ASP A 264 -17.19 -11.84 2.37
N SER A 265 -16.81 -10.83 1.60
CA SER A 265 -15.88 -10.98 0.47
C SER A 265 -14.54 -11.58 0.90
N GLY A 266 -14.07 -11.33 2.13
CA GLY A 266 -12.85 -11.91 2.69
C GLY A 266 -12.91 -13.43 2.84
N TYR A 267 -14.09 -14.02 3.04
CA TYR A 267 -14.28 -15.47 3.09
C TYR A 267 -14.06 -16.11 1.72
N GLY A 268 -14.68 -15.53 0.69
CA GLY A 268 -14.49 -15.97 -0.70
C GLY A 268 -13.04 -15.83 -1.14
N GLU A 269 -12.40 -14.68 -0.89
CA GLU A 269 -11.00 -14.45 -1.26
C GLU A 269 -10.04 -15.38 -0.48
N TRP A 270 -10.39 -15.81 0.73
CA TRP A 270 -9.62 -16.81 1.48
C TRP A 270 -9.67 -18.18 0.81
N LEU A 271 -10.87 -18.64 0.45
CA LEU A 271 -11.05 -19.92 -0.24
C LEU A 271 -10.45 -19.89 -1.65
N ASP A 272 -10.59 -18.80 -2.39
CA ASP A 272 -9.95 -18.62 -3.71
C ASP A 272 -8.42 -18.73 -3.62
N THR A 273 -7.82 -18.16 -2.57
CA THR A 273 -6.36 -18.30 -2.35
C THR A 273 -5.98 -19.77 -2.21
N LEU A 274 -6.69 -20.52 -1.37
CA LEU A 274 -6.42 -21.93 -1.12
C LEU A 274 -6.72 -22.79 -2.35
N HIS A 275 -7.79 -22.49 -3.09
CA HIS A 275 -8.15 -23.14 -4.35
C HIS A 275 -6.98 -23.09 -5.32
N GLU A 276 -6.50 -21.89 -5.65
CA GLU A 276 -5.42 -21.71 -6.63
C GLU A 276 -4.15 -22.46 -6.24
N VAL A 277 -3.82 -22.49 -4.95
CA VAL A 277 -2.66 -23.23 -4.44
C VAL A 277 -2.86 -24.74 -4.56
N PHE A 278 -4.04 -25.24 -4.20
CA PHE A 278 -4.33 -26.68 -4.23
C PHE A 278 -4.50 -27.19 -5.66
N GLU A 279 -5.02 -26.38 -6.58
CA GLU A 279 -5.09 -26.69 -8.01
C GLU A 279 -3.68 -26.78 -8.61
N ALA A 280 -2.81 -25.80 -8.33
CA ALA A 280 -1.43 -25.80 -8.82
C ALA A 280 -0.59 -26.93 -8.22
N ARG A 281 -0.85 -27.29 -6.96
CA ARG A 281 -0.12 -28.33 -6.21
C ARG A 281 -1.08 -29.22 -5.42
N PRO A 282 -1.66 -30.26 -6.06
CA PRO A 282 -2.59 -31.15 -5.38
C PRO A 282 -1.91 -31.98 -4.30
N GLY A 283 -2.66 -32.32 -3.25
CA GLY A 283 -2.21 -33.20 -2.17
C GLY A 283 -2.00 -32.51 -0.82
N PHE A 284 -2.34 -31.23 -0.68
CA PHE A 284 -2.44 -30.60 0.63
C PHE A 284 -3.51 -31.30 1.48
N GLY A 285 -3.14 -31.66 2.70
CA GLY A 285 -4.07 -32.20 3.69
C GLY A 285 -4.15 -31.32 4.94
N VAL A 286 -5.32 -31.24 5.56
CA VAL A 286 -5.47 -30.62 6.89
C VAL A 286 -4.72 -31.48 7.91
N VAL A 287 -3.78 -30.86 8.63
CA VAL A 287 -2.99 -31.53 9.68
C VAL A 287 -3.27 -31.00 11.08
N GLU A 288 -3.83 -29.80 11.19
CA GLU A 288 -4.18 -29.16 12.46
C GLU A 288 -5.32 -28.16 12.26
N VAL A 289 -6.24 -28.11 13.23
CA VAL A 289 -7.28 -27.08 13.35
C VAL A 289 -7.22 -26.55 14.77
N GLU A 290 -7.09 -25.24 14.92
CA GLU A 290 -7.02 -24.61 16.24
C GLU A 290 -8.23 -24.99 17.11
N GLY A 291 -7.95 -25.43 18.33
CA GLY A 291 -8.98 -25.84 19.28
C GLY A 291 -9.60 -27.21 19.01
N ASP A 292 -9.03 -28.00 18.08
CA ASP A 292 -9.55 -29.31 17.66
C ASP A 292 -11.01 -29.25 17.13
N GLU A 293 -11.39 -28.13 16.51
CA GLU A 293 -12.73 -27.92 15.94
C GLU A 293 -13.01 -28.90 14.79
N ASP A 294 -14.22 -29.47 14.75
CA ASP A 294 -14.63 -30.37 13.66
C ASP A 294 -15.11 -29.55 12.46
N ILE A 295 -14.24 -29.40 11.48
CA ILE A 295 -14.55 -28.73 10.20
C ILE A 295 -15.00 -29.70 9.10
N ALA A 296 -15.23 -30.97 9.43
CA ALA A 296 -15.59 -31.99 8.45
C ALA A 296 -17.04 -32.45 8.58
N ASN A 297 -17.62 -32.51 9.78
CA ASN A 297 -18.93 -33.12 9.99
C ASN A 297 -20.00 -32.12 10.44
N TYR A 298 -21.02 -31.95 9.62
CA TYR A 298 -22.12 -31.00 9.82
C TYR A 298 -23.45 -31.73 10.01
N GLU A 299 -24.30 -31.20 10.87
CA GLU A 299 -25.68 -31.66 11.05
C GLU A 299 -26.60 -30.45 10.83
N LEU A 300 -27.36 -30.49 9.72
CA LEU A 300 -28.31 -29.45 9.35
C LEU A 300 -29.53 -29.48 10.29
N ASP A 301 -30.30 -28.39 10.32
CA ASP A 301 -31.50 -28.18 11.13
C ASP A 301 -32.57 -29.27 10.94
N ASN A 302 -32.61 -29.88 9.76
CA ASN A 302 -33.50 -31.00 9.46
C ASN A 302 -32.98 -32.37 9.95
N GLY A 303 -31.84 -32.40 10.65
CA GLY A 303 -31.16 -33.59 11.19
C GLY A 303 -30.30 -34.34 10.19
N LYS A 304 -30.13 -33.83 8.97
CA LYS A 304 -29.29 -34.45 7.95
C LYS A 304 -27.82 -34.21 8.24
N LYS A 305 -27.02 -35.27 8.09
CA LYS A 305 -25.57 -35.23 8.29
C LYS A 305 -24.86 -35.11 6.96
N VAL A 306 -23.90 -34.19 6.90
CA VAL A 306 -23.05 -33.95 5.74
C VAL A 306 -21.61 -34.04 6.23
N THR A 307 -20.78 -34.79 5.51
CA THR A 307 -19.33 -34.83 5.74
C THR A 307 -18.65 -34.18 4.55
N LEU A 308 -17.80 -33.20 4.82
CA LEU A 308 -17.04 -32.45 3.82
C LEU A 308 -15.55 -32.72 4.00
N THR A 309 -14.84 -32.86 2.89
CA THR A 309 -13.41 -32.58 2.82
C THR A 309 -13.20 -31.07 2.69
N PHE A 310 -11.95 -30.60 2.82
CA PHE A 310 -11.67 -29.18 2.59
C PHE A 310 -11.84 -28.79 1.11
N GLU A 311 -11.59 -29.73 0.17
CA GLU A 311 -11.90 -29.52 -1.25
C GLU A 311 -13.40 -29.32 -1.48
N ASP A 312 -14.25 -30.07 -0.75
CA ASP A 312 -15.70 -29.86 -0.80
C ASP A 312 -16.12 -28.49 -0.24
N ILE A 313 -15.40 -27.95 0.75
CA ILE A 313 -15.64 -26.59 1.29
C ILE A 313 -15.32 -25.52 0.24
N ILE A 314 -14.20 -25.66 -0.48
CA ILE A 314 -13.86 -24.75 -1.58
C ILE A 314 -14.92 -24.84 -2.68
N ALA A 315 -15.28 -26.06 -3.10
CA ALA A 315 -16.30 -26.27 -4.14
C ALA A 315 -17.68 -25.70 -3.74
N LEU A 316 -18.04 -25.80 -2.45
CA LEU A 316 -19.27 -25.23 -1.90
C LEU A 316 -19.35 -23.71 -2.16
N ASN A 317 -18.27 -22.99 -1.89
CA ASN A 317 -18.14 -21.55 -2.16
C ASN A 317 -18.26 -21.21 -3.66
N ASP A 318 -17.65 -22.04 -4.52
CA ASP A 318 -17.67 -21.86 -5.98
C ASP A 318 -19.04 -22.10 -6.62
N GLY A 319 -20.00 -22.62 -5.86
CA GLY A 319 -21.36 -22.83 -6.33
C GLY A 319 -21.83 -24.26 -6.24
N ASP A 320 -20.93 -25.21 -6.01
CA ASP A 320 -21.26 -26.63 -6.05
C ASP A 320 -22.10 -27.03 -4.84
N VAL A 321 -22.99 -27.99 -5.07
CA VAL A 321 -23.89 -28.50 -4.05
C VAL A 321 -23.45 -29.93 -3.73
N PRO A 322 -23.01 -30.21 -2.48
CA PRO A 322 -22.61 -31.56 -2.09
C PRO A 322 -23.72 -32.58 -2.38
N GLU A 323 -23.34 -33.83 -2.69
CA GLU A 323 -24.30 -34.84 -3.11
C GLU A 323 -25.43 -34.99 -2.07
N GLY A 324 -26.66 -34.94 -2.57
CA GLY A 324 -27.85 -35.07 -1.76
C GLY A 324 -28.26 -33.80 -1.03
N VAL A 325 -27.43 -32.76 -0.94
CA VAL A 325 -27.78 -31.43 -0.40
C VAL A 325 -28.67 -30.68 -1.40
N SER A 326 -29.71 -30.03 -0.90
CA SER A 326 -30.59 -29.17 -1.69
C SER A 326 -30.10 -27.73 -1.70
N PHE A 327 -30.58 -26.91 -2.65
CA PHE A 327 -30.16 -25.51 -2.74
C PHE A 327 -30.40 -24.72 -1.45
N SER A 328 -31.52 -24.94 -0.74
CA SER A 328 -31.78 -24.26 0.54
C SER A 328 -30.92 -24.77 1.69
N GLU A 329 -30.54 -26.05 1.66
CA GLU A 329 -29.61 -26.62 2.65
C GLU A 329 -28.17 -26.17 2.40
N ARG A 330 -27.85 -25.73 1.17
CA ARG A 330 -26.51 -25.24 0.81
C ARG A 330 -26.14 -24.00 1.61
N SER A 331 -26.98 -22.96 1.59
CA SER A 331 -26.68 -21.70 2.32
C SER A 331 -26.54 -21.92 3.82
N GLU A 332 -27.36 -22.81 4.39
CA GLU A 332 -27.23 -23.21 5.80
C GLU A 332 -25.87 -23.88 6.06
N LEU A 333 -25.49 -24.85 5.22
CA LEU A 333 -24.20 -25.53 5.33
C LEU A 333 -23.02 -24.57 5.19
N GLU A 334 -23.09 -23.63 4.24
CA GLU A 334 -22.06 -22.62 3.97
C GLU A 334 -21.88 -21.67 5.16
N ALA A 335 -22.99 -21.20 5.75
CA ALA A 335 -22.96 -20.42 6.99
C ALA A 335 -22.32 -21.20 8.16
N MET A 336 -22.71 -22.47 8.36
CA MET A 336 -22.13 -23.32 9.40
C MET A 336 -20.62 -23.55 9.18
N VAL A 337 -20.17 -23.70 7.94
CA VAL A 337 -18.75 -23.84 7.61
C VAL A 337 -18.02 -22.55 7.99
N ALA A 338 -18.48 -21.39 7.52
CA ALA A 338 -17.86 -20.10 7.80
C ALA A 338 -17.72 -19.83 9.31
N GLU A 339 -18.77 -20.11 10.11
CA GLU A 339 -18.71 -19.96 11.58
C GLU A 339 -17.67 -20.86 12.26
N ARG A 340 -17.46 -22.07 11.74
CA ARG A 340 -16.49 -23.02 12.33
C ARG A 340 -15.05 -22.71 11.95
N VAL A 341 -14.81 -22.15 10.77
CA VAL A 341 -13.46 -21.83 10.31
C VAL A 341 -13.02 -20.42 10.71
N ALA A 342 -13.97 -19.50 10.91
CA ALA A 342 -13.66 -18.13 11.30
C ALA A 342 -12.91 -18.07 12.64
N ASP A 343 -11.99 -17.12 12.72
CA ASP A 343 -11.15 -16.80 13.87
C ASP A 343 -10.31 -17.97 14.40
N ARG A 344 -9.95 -18.89 13.50
CA ARG A 344 -9.14 -20.08 13.82
C ARG A 344 -8.04 -20.30 12.80
N TRP A 345 -6.89 -20.76 13.28
CA TRP A 345 -5.83 -21.26 12.41
C TRP A 345 -6.16 -22.68 11.90
N ILE A 346 -6.08 -22.84 10.59
CA ILE A 346 -6.16 -24.14 9.92
C ILE A 346 -4.84 -24.38 9.21
N THR A 347 -4.17 -25.49 9.54
CA THR A 347 -2.86 -25.83 8.97
C THR A 347 -3.00 -26.92 7.93
N PHE A 348 -2.51 -26.63 6.74
CA PHE A 348 -2.38 -27.57 5.63
C PHE A 348 -0.92 -27.93 5.40
N GLU A 349 -0.68 -29.17 5.00
CA GLU A 349 0.67 -29.63 4.67
C GLU A 349 0.68 -30.48 3.41
N LEU A 350 1.63 -30.17 2.52
CA LEU A 350 1.99 -30.98 1.36
C LEU A 350 3.39 -31.56 1.57
N PRO A 351 3.53 -32.88 1.78
CA PRO A 351 4.83 -33.52 1.85
C PRO A 351 5.49 -33.57 0.47
N VAL A 352 6.75 -33.14 0.40
CA VAL A 352 7.56 -33.12 -0.81
C VAL A 352 8.95 -33.67 -0.53
N THR A 353 9.74 -33.83 -1.59
CA THR A 353 11.20 -33.91 -1.49
C THR A 353 11.81 -32.69 -2.15
N VAL A 354 12.87 -32.14 -1.54
CA VAL A 354 13.56 -30.96 -2.07
C VAL A 354 15.07 -31.13 -2.08
N SER A 355 15.71 -30.54 -3.09
CA SER A 355 17.15 -30.32 -3.17
C SER A 355 17.45 -28.88 -3.58
N VAL A 356 18.53 -28.32 -3.05
CA VAL A 356 19.03 -26.96 -3.35
C VAL A 356 20.42 -27.11 -3.96
N GLY A 357 20.62 -26.61 -5.17
CA GLY A 357 21.90 -26.74 -5.87
C GLY A 357 22.34 -28.20 -6.04
N ASP A 358 23.55 -28.51 -5.58
CA ASP A 358 24.15 -29.85 -5.64
C ASP A 358 23.84 -30.71 -4.39
N GLU A 359 22.97 -30.23 -3.48
CA GLU A 359 22.62 -30.98 -2.27
C GLU A 359 21.81 -32.24 -2.56
N ALA A 360 21.91 -33.22 -1.66
CA ALA A 360 21.10 -34.43 -1.75
C ALA A 360 19.62 -34.11 -1.51
N LYS A 361 18.74 -34.74 -2.28
CA LYS A 361 17.30 -34.72 -2.03
C LYS A 361 16.99 -35.19 -0.62
N ARG A 362 16.06 -34.51 0.04
CA ARG A 362 15.57 -34.86 1.38
C ARG A 362 14.08 -34.60 1.50
N ASP A 363 13.48 -35.27 2.46
CA ASP A 363 12.08 -35.04 2.84
C ASP A 363 11.92 -33.60 3.35
N PHE A 364 10.83 -32.97 2.91
CA PHE A 364 10.51 -31.59 3.25
C PHE A 364 8.99 -31.39 3.19
N GLY A 365 8.50 -30.26 3.69
CA GLY A 365 7.07 -29.91 3.63
C GLY A 365 6.83 -28.50 3.13
N ILE A 366 5.74 -28.31 2.40
CA ILE A 366 5.14 -26.99 2.19
C ILE A 366 3.97 -26.89 3.16
N ARG A 367 4.01 -25.94 4.09
CA ARG A 367 2.97 -25.75 5.10
C ARG A 367 2.27 -24.42 4.91
N ILE A 368 0.95 -24.43 4.96
CA ILE A 368 0.11 -23.23 4.92
C ILE A 368 -0.67 -23.16 6.23
N MET A 369 -0.44 -22.09 7.00
CA MET A 369 -1.24 -21.74 8.17
C MET A 369 -2.23 -20.66 7.73
N ALA A 370 -3.48 -21.04 7.55
CA ALA A 370 -4.51 -20.15 7.03
C ALA A 370 -5.45 -19.67 8.14
N PHE A 371 -5.79 -18.39 8.11
CA PHE A 371 -6.73 -17.76 9.04
C PHE A 371 -7.69 -16.88 8.26
N PHE A 372 -8.99 -17.05 8.53
CA PHE A 372 -10.04 -16.15 8.06
C PHE A 372 -10.77 -15.57 9.27
N GLY A 373 -11.10 -14.28 9.27
CA GLY A 373 -12.01 -13.68 10.25
C GLY A 373 -11.62 -12.30 10.75
N HIS A 374 -11.95 -12.02 12.01
CA HIS A 374 -11.75 -10.75 12.70
C HIS A 374 -10.27 -10.52 13.00
N ALA A 375 -9.57 -9.96 12.02
CA ALA A 375 -8.19 -9.51 12.15
C ALA A 375 -8.08 -8.12 12.84
N GLU A 376 -8.89 -7.87 13.87
CA GLU A 376 -9.00 -6.56 14.55
C GLU A 376 -7.96 -6.36 15.67
N THR A 377 -7.23 -7.42 16.04
CA THR A 377 -6.20 -7.38 17.08
C THR A 377 -4.84 -7.75 16.53
N THR A 378 -3.77 -7.36 17.22
CA THR A 378 -2.39 -7.63 16.83
C THR A 378 -2.01 -9.11 16.97
N THR A 379 -2.81 -9.90 17.70
CA THR A 379 -2.50 -11.29 18.06
C THR A 379 -2.35 -12.22 16.86
N PRO A 380 -3.31 -12.34 15.92
CA PRO A 380 -3.17 -13.19 14.74
C PRO A 380 -1.95 -12.78 13.90
N PHE A 381 -1.69 -11.49 13.74
CA PHE A 381 -0.53 -11.00 12.98
C PHE A 381 0.81 -11.35 13.63
N LYS A 382 0.94 -11.17 14.95
CA LYS A 382 2.14 -11.60 15.68
C LYS A 382 2.35 -13.10 15.59
N HIS A 383 1.27 -13.88 15.68
CA HIS A 383 1.36 -15.32 15.51
C HIS A 383 1.86 -15.69 14.12
N ALA A 384 1.26 -15.12 13.07
CA ALA A 384 1.62 -15.37 11.68
C ALA A 384 3.07 -14.99 11.37
N ILE A 385 3.45 -13.73 11.65
CA ILE A 385 4.80 -13.22 11.36
C ILE A 385 5.87 -14.00 12.12
N LYS A 386 5.60 -14.39 13.37
CA LYS A 386 6.57 -15.12 14.19
C LYS A 386 6.81 -16.55 13.72
N ASN A 387 5.80 -17.18 13.13
CA ASN A 387 5.79 -18.63 12.86
C ASN A 387 5.81 -18.97 11.36
N SER A 388 6.09 -18.01 10.47
CA SER A 388 6.18 -18.24 9.03
C SER A 388 7.51 -17.76 8.45
N ASP A 389 7.93 -18.38 7.34
CA ASP A 389 8.96 -17.84 6.45
C ASP A 389 8.34 -16.86 5.44
N VAL A 390 7.06 -17.06 5.12
CA VAL A 390 6.30 -16.19 4.21
C VAL A 390 5.00 -15.78 4.88
N PHE A 391 4.84 -14.49 5.14
CA PHE A 391 3.62 -13.91 5.69
C PHE A 391 2.84 -13.23 4.57
N ILE A 392 1.56 -13.56 4.43
CA ILE A 392 0.66 -12.98 3.44
C ILE A 392 -0.60 -12.47 4.15
N TYR A 393 -0.96 -11.23 3.86
CA TYR A 393 -2.18 -10.62 4.35
C TYR A 393 -3.04 -10.08 3.21
N ASN A 394 -4.34 -10.38 3.28
CA ASN A 394 -5.38 -9.78 2.48
C ASN A 394 -6.47 -9.18 3.40
N GLY A 395 -6.85 -7.94 3.17
CA GLY A 395 -7.98 -7.33 3.88
C GLY A 395 -7.91 -5.81 3.94
N HIS A 396 -8.64 -5.24 4.90
CA HIS A 396 -8.58 -3.80 5.16
C HIS A 396 -7.17 -3.30 5.43
N SER A 397 -6.97 -2.00 5.20
CA SER A 397 -5.69 -1.38 5.52
C SER A 397 -5.43 -1.34 7.03
N MET A 398 -4.66 -2.31 7.53
CA MET A 398 -4.29 -2.39 8.94
C MET A 398 -2.90 -1.84 9.24
N ILE A 399 -2.13 -1.48 8.22
CA ILE A 399 -0.77 -0.97 8.37
C ILE A 399 -0.77 0.55 8.63
N GLY A 400 -0.10 0.96 9.72
CA GLY A 400 0.04 2.35 10.16
C GLY A 400 -1.07 2.97 11.02
N SER A 401 -2.19 2.29 11.21
CA SER A 401 -3.18 2.69 12.22
C SER A 401 -3.98 1.53 12.81
N GLY A 402 -3.76 0.31 12.33
CA GLY A 402 -4.43 -0.89 12.80
C GLY A 402 -3.46 -1.89 13.46
N PRO A 403 -3.89 -3.14 13.59
CA PRO A 403 -3.08 -4.22 14.15
C PRO A 403 -1.73 -4.47 13.48
N LEU A 404 -1.61 -4.16 12.19
CA LEU A 404 -0.36 -4.24 11.42
C LEU A 404 0.47 -2.93 11.49
N ASP A 405 0.17 -1.99 12.39
CA ASP A 405 1.10 -0.88 12.61
C ASP A 405 2.44 -1.40 13.20
N PRO A 406 3.60 -1.07 12.61
CA PRO A 406 4.91 -1.47 13.10
C PRO A 406 5.14 -1.22 14.59
N ARG A 407 4.52 -0.17 15.16
CA ARG A 407 4.62 0.18 16.59
C ARG A 407 4.01 -0.86 17.52
N ASN A 408 3.20 -1.78 17.00
CA ASN A 408 2.65 -2.90 17.76
C ASN A 408 3.61 -4.09 17.86
N PHE A 409 4.70 -4.07 17.11
CA PHE A 409 5.65 -5.17 17.00
C PHE A 409 6.98 -4.83 17.66
N THR A 410 7.70 -5.89 18.01
CA THR A 410 9.05 -5.86 18.57
C THR A 410 9.90 -6.85 17.80
N LYS A 411 11.22 -6.82 18.00
CA LYS A 411 12.14 -7.78 17.36
C LYS A 411 11.80 -9.24 17.70
N ASP A 412 11.25 -9.50 18.90
CA ASP A 412 10.87 -10.84 19.36
C ASP A 412 9.63 -11.40 18.66
N ASP A 413 8.91 -10.56 17.91
CA ASP A 413 7.78 -10.97 17.09
C ASP A 413 8.22 -11.48 15.70
N PHE A 414 9.50 -11.37 15.34
CA PHE A 414 10.07 -11.86 14.09
C PHE A 414 11.04 -13.03 14.35
N PRO A 415 11.06 -14.07 13.50
CA PRO A 415 12.10 -15.08 13.55
C PRO A 415 13.44 -14.50 13.11
N SER A 416 14.54 -15.23 13.37
CA SER A 416 15.87 -14.87 12.89
C SER A 416 16.13 -15.29 11.44
N SER A 417 15.37 -16.26 10.91
CA SER A 417 15.43 -16.74 9.53
C SER A 417 15.06 -15.67 8.50
N TYR A 418 15.38 -15.89 7.22
CA TYR A 418 14.91 -15.01 6.15
C TYR A 418 13.39 -15.08 6.03
N GLN A 419 12.76 -13.95 5.70
CA GLN A 419 11.31 -13.86 5.54
C GLN A 419 10.89 -13.02 4.35
N ILE A 420 9.72 -13.35 3.80
CA ILE A 420 8.96 -12.49 2.89
C ILE A 420 7.67 -12.08 3.60
N LEU A 421 7.38 -10.79 3.64
CA LEU A 421 6.08 -10.27 4.09
C LEU A 421 5.37 -9.64 2.88
N PHE A 422 4.20 -10.14 2.50
CA PHE A 422 3.35 -9.56 1.47
C PHE A 422 2.05 -9.05 2.09
N ILE A 423 1.92 -7.72 2.16
CA ILE A 423 0.77 -7.03 2.73
C ILE A 423 -0.08 -6.48 1.58
N ASP A 424 -1.04 -7.27 1.11
CA ASP A 424 -2.01 -6.87 0.08
C ASP A 424 -3.23 -6.23 0.74
N GLY A 425 -3.29 -4.90 0.73
CA GLY A 425 -4.44 -4.17 1.24
C GLY A 425 -4.64 -2.85 0.52
N CYS A 426 -5.80 -2.23 0.73
CA CYS A 426 -6.14 -0.95 0.08
C CYS A 426 -5.10 0.15 0.41
N VAL A 427 -4.48 0.16 1.58
CA VAL A 427 -3.55 1.24 1.96
C VAL A 427 -2.28 0.64 2.61
N SER A 428 -1.61 -0.24 1.87
CA SER A 428 -0.31 -0.79 2.26
C SER A 428 0.86 -0.03 1.65
N TYR A 429 0.92 1.30 1.84
CA TYR A 429 1.96 2.13 1.22
C TYR A 429 3.39 1.66 1.53
N ASN A 430 4.27 1.78 0.54
CA ASN A 430 5.67 1.33 0.60
C ASN A 430 6.44 1.93 1.79
N TYR A 431 6.14 3.17 2.19
CA TYR A 431 6.81 3.85 3.30
C TYR A 431 6.82 3.15 4.68
N TYR A 432 6.02 2.10 4.87
CA TYR A 432 6.07 1.32 6.10
C TYR A 432 7.27 0.36 6.17
N GLU A 433 7.97 0.13 5.05
CA GLU A 433 9.20 -0.67 5.01
C GLU A 433 10.26 -0.15 5.99
N ALA A 434 10.45 1.17 6.03
CA ALA A 434 11.40 1.83 6.93
C ALA A 434 11.14 1.57 8.43
N ASP A 435 9.89 1.26 8.80
CA ASP A 435 9.51 0.96 10.19
C ASP A 435 9.57 -0.55 10.49
N TYR A 436 9.35 -1.42 9.48
CA TYR A 436 9.40 -2.88 9.62
C TYR A 436 10.83 -3.44 9.56
N ILE A 437 11.65 -2.99 8.61
CA ILE A 437 13.02 -3.47 8.42
C ILE A 437 13.86 -3.43 9.72
N PRO A 438 13.83 -2.37 10.56
CA PRO A 438 14.57 -2.35 11.82
C PRO A 438 14.12 -3.37 12.87
N LEU A 439 12.91 -3.93 12.73
CA LEU A 439 12.39 -4.98 13.60
C LEU A 439 13.00 -6.36 13.27
N LYS A 440 13.48 -6.55 12.04
CA LYS A 440 14.12 -7.80 11.63
C LYS A 440 15.61 -7.82 11.99
N GLU A 441 16.05 -8.88 12.68
CA GLU A 441 17.48 -9.16 12.77
C GLU A 441 18.05 -9.42 11.37
N GLY A 442 19.10 -8.68 11.01
CA GLY A 442 19.70 -8.70 9.67
C GLY A 442 19.15 -7.63 8.71
N GLY A 443 18.05 -6.96 9.06
CA GLY A 443 17.41 -5.95 8.21
C GLY A 443 16.97 -6.52 6.87
N THR A 444 17.20 -5.76 5.81
CA THR A 444 16.92 -6.10 4.39
C THR A 444 17.56 -7.41 3.93
N LYS A 445 18.67 -7.84 4.52
CA LYS A 445 19.28 -9.15 4.21
C LYS A 445 18.43 -10.35 4.64
N ASN A 446 17.45 -10.13 5.51
CA ASN A 446 16.65 -11.17 6.13
C ASN A 446 15.14 -10.90 6.01
N LEU A 447 14.72 -9.79 5.40
CA LEU A 447 13.32 -9.44 5.26
C LEU A 447 13.13 -8.73 3.92
N ASP A 448 12.31 -9.36 3.10
CA ASP A 448 11.75 -8.74 1.92
C ASP A 448 10.30 -8.37 2.17
N LEU A 449 9.93 -7.13 1.88
CA LEU A 449 8.59 -6.62 2.11
C LEU A 449 7.94 -6.27 0.77
N ILE A 450 6.79 -6.87 0.50
CA ILE A 450 5.94 -6.58 -0.65
C ILE A 450 4.74 -5.76 -0.17
N THR A 451 4.61 -4.56 -0.71
CA THR A 451 3.60 -3.58 -0.31
C THR A 451 2.91 -3.00 -1.54
N ASN A 452 1.70 -2.45 -1.38
CA ASN A 452 1.00 -1.78 -2.46
C ASN A 452 1.26 -0.27 -2.42
N GLY A 453 1.86 0.28 -3.47
CA GLY A 453 2.04 1.72 -3.63
C GLY A 453 0.72 2.50 -3.75
N ILE A 454 -0.36 1.86 -4.19
CA ILE A 454 -1.72 2.42 -4.23
C ILE A 454 -2.77 1.37 -3.86
N GLU A 455 -4.02 1.78 -3.70
CA GLU A 455 -5.14 0.91 -3.41
C GLU A 455 -5.26 -0.29 -4.37
N SER A 456 -5.14 -1.48 -3.79
CA SER A 456 -5.47 -2.76 -4.41
C SER A 456 -6.96 -3.05 -4.15
N PRO A 457 -7.76 -3.41 -5.16
CA PRO A 457 -9.16 -3.77 -4.96
C PRO A 457 -9.26 -5.05 -4.12
N ALA A 458 -10.32 -5.18 -3.34
CA ALA A 458 -10.60 -6.41 -2.60
C ALA A 458 -10.89 -7.62 -3.53
N PHE A 459 -11.50 -7.37 -4.69
CA PHE A 459 -11.91 -8.41 -5.64
C PHE A 459 -10.71 -9.03 -6.36
N ARG A 460 -10.65 -10.36 -6.38
CA ARG A 460 -9.58 -11.21 -6.97
C ARG A 460 -8.24 -11.17 -6.23
N SER A 461 -8.20 -10.62 -5.03
CA SER A 461 -6.99 -10.68 -4.19
C SER A 461 -6.61 -12.12 -3.85
N GLY A 462 -7.58 -12.96 -3.53
CA GLY A 462 -7.39 -14.37 -3.27
C GLY A 462 -6.80 -15.12 -4.46
N PHE A 463 -7.38 -14.93 -5.64
CA PHE A 463 -6.83 -15.46 -6.89
C PHE A 463 -5.37 -15.01 -7.11
N ALA A 464 -5.08 -13.72 -6.93
CA ALA A 464 -3.74 -13.16 -7.10
C ALA A 464 -2.73 -13.74 -6.11
N LEU A 465 -3.09 -13.81 -4.83
CA LEU A 465 -2.24 -14.32 -3.76
C LEU A 465 -2.03 -15.83 -3.88
N GLY A 466 -3.05 -16.57 -4.32
CA GLY A 466 -2.93 -17.99 -4.59
C GLY A 466 -1.97 -18.28 -5.75
N ARG A 467 -2.01 -17.49 -6.82
CA ARG A 467 -1.02 -17.55 -7.92
C ARG A 467 0.39 -17.15 -7.47
N PHE A 468 0.51 -16.12 -6.62
CA PHE A 468 1.78 -15.75 -6.00
C PHE A 468 2.39 -16.92 -5.23
N ILE A 469 1.63 -17.52 -4.30
CA ILE A 469 2.08 -18.66 -3.50
C ILE A 469 2.47 -19.83 -4.40
N SER A 470 1.61 -20.17 -5.36
CA SER A 470 1.84 -21.28 -6.28
C SER A 470 3.15 -21.14 -7.06
N THR A 471 3.40 -19.93 -7.58
CA THR A 471 4.63 -19.58 -8.31
C THR A 471 5.83 -19.55 -7.36
N LEU A 472 5.67 -19.06 -6.12
CA LEU A 472 6.74 -19.07 -5.13
C LEU A 472 7.21 -20.50 -4.83
N VAL A 473 6.29 -21.45 -4.71
CA VAL A 473 6.63 -22.83 -4.33
C VAL A 473 6.75 -23.79 -5.52
N ASP A 474 6.82 -23.31 -6.77
CA ASP A 474 6.84 -24.18 -7.95
C ASP A 474 8.18 -24.90 -8.19
N GLY A 475 9.27 -24.38 -7.65
CA GLY A 475 10.63 -24.89 -7.84
C GLY A 475 11.32 -24.39 -9.11
N GLU A 476 10.72 -23.48 -9.88
CA GLU A 476 11.33 -22.88 -11.07
C GLU A 476 12.27 -21.72 -10.71
N GLY A 477 12.24 -21.25 -9.45
CA GLY A 477 13.08 -20.16 -8.97
C GLY A 477 12.66 -18.80 -9.53
N ALA A 478 11.35 -18.53 -9.49
CA ALA A 478 10.73 -17.31 -10.01
C ALA A 478 11.37 -16.04 -9.43
N SER A 479 11.67 -15.05 -10.28
CA SER A 479 12.11 -13.73 -9.82
C SER A 479 10.96 -12.98 -9.13
N TYR A 480 11.26 -11.92 -8.39
CA TYR A 480 10.23 -11.04 -7.86
C TYR A 480 9.33 -10.47 -8.96
N LEU A 481 9.87 -10.19 -10.14
CA LEU A 481 9.07 -9.79 -11.30
C LEU A 481 8.05 -10.88 -11.69
N ASP A 482 8.50 -12.14 -11.78
CA ASP A 482 7.63 -13.27 -12.13
C ASP A 482 6.54 -13.47 -11.06
N LEU A 483 6.90 -13.35 -9.78
CA LEU A 483 5.95 -13.42 -8.65
C LEU A 483 4.91 -12.30 -8.69
N LEU A 484 5.34 -11.05 -8.90
CA LEU A 484 4.43 -9.91 -9.00
C LEU A 484 3.52 -9.98 -10.23
N GLN A 485 4.01 -10.52 -11.36
CA GLN A 485 3.21 -10.78 -12.56
C GLN A 485 2.17 -11.87 -12.31
N SER A 486 2.50 -12.93 -11.58
CA SER A 486 1.54 -13.97 -11.24
C SER A 486 0.35 -13.43 -10.42
N ALA A 487 0.61 -12.38 -9.62
CA ALA A 487 -0.38 -11.72 -8.78
C ALA A 487 -1.09 -10.54 -9.47
N GLU A 488 -0.91 -10.30 -10.77
CA GLU A 488 -1.39 -9.08 -11.46
C GLU A 488 -2.93 -8.96 -11.51
N ALA A 489 -3.68 -9.99 -11.11
CA ALA A 489 -5.14 -9.97 -11.14
C ALA A 489 -5.79 -8.81 -10.36
N THR A 490 -5.14 -8.28 -9.32
CA THR A 490 -5.57 -7.08 -8.60
C THR A 490 -5.06 -5.77 -9.22
N GLY A 491 -4.10 -5.83 -10.14
CA GLY A 491 -3.80 -4.87 -11.23
C GLY A 491 -3.46 -3.41 -10.90
N SER A 492 -4.11 -2.76 -9.96
CA SER A 492 -3.89 -1.34 -9.64
C SER A 492 -2.78 -1.16 -8.62
N GLY A 493 -2.64 -2.05 -7.64
CA GLY A 493 -1.62 -1.97 -6.60
C GLY A 493 -0.24 -1.84 -7.24
N LEU A 494 0.36 -0.65 -7.20
CA LEU A 494 1.73 -0.41 -7.66
C LEU A 494 2.65 -1.13 -6.68
N ARG A 495 2.80 -2.44 -6.84
CA ARG A 495 3.55 -3.25 -5.88
C ARG A 495 5.02 -2.92 -5.96
N VAL A 496 5.63 -2.86 -4.78
CA VAL A 496 7.07 -2.70 -4.61
C VAL A 496 7.56 -3.82 -3.72
N VAL A 497 8.75 -4.30 -4.02
CA VAL A 497 9.52 -5.17 -3.15
C VAL A 497 10.65 -4.34 -2.57
N ASP A 498 10.81 -4.39 -1.27
CA ASP A 498 11.91 -3.78 -0.55
C ASP A 498 12.74 -4.88 0.15
N GLY A 499 14.07 -4.82 0.02
CA GLY A 499 15.01 -5.78 0.62
C GLY A 499 15.70 -6.69 -0.40
N GLU A 500 15.07 -6.88 -1.56
CA GLU A 500 15.45 -7.79 -2.63
C GLU A 500 16.83 -7.51 -3.24
N LEU A 501 17.33 -6.27 -3.13
CA LEU A 501 18.67 -5.89 -3.61
C LEU A 501 19.81 -6.48 -2.78
N ASP A 502 19.53 -6.88 -1.54
CA ASP A 502 20.49 -7.55 -0.67
C ASP A 502 20.53 -9.07 -0.89
N ASN A 503 19.60 -9.62 -1.66
CA ASN A 503 19.53 -11.06 -1.93
C ASN A 503 20.65 -11.51 -2.86
N THR A 504 21.13 -12.73 -2.62
CA THR A 504 22.31 -13.27 -3.32
C THR A 504 22.08 -14.62 -3.99
N TYR A 505 20.86 -15.17 -3.86
CA TYR A 505 20.39 -16.34 -4.57
C TYR A 505 20.45 -16.14 -6.08
N ASP A 506 20.88 -17.20 -6.77
CA ASP A 506 20.94 -17.27 -8.23
C ASP A 506 20.41 -18.65 -8.64
N PRO A 507 19.30 -18.74 -9.38
CA PRO A 507 18.72 -20.03 -9.79
C PRO A 507 19.64 -20.84 -10.71
N GLY A 508 20.63 -20.20 -11.37
CA GLY A 508 21.65 -20.89 -12.15
C GLY A 508 22.75 -21.53 -11.30
N ARG A 509 22.96 -21.02 -10.07
CA ARG A 509 23.95 -21.56 -9.12
C ARG A 509 23.32 -22.57 -8.16
N ASP A 510 22.15 -22.23 -7.61
CA ASP A 510 21.51 -22.95 -6.52
C ASP A 510 20.08 -23.41 -6.92
N PRO A 511 19.88 -24.14 -8.04
CA PRO A 511 18.54 -24.53 -8.49
C PRO A 511 17.76 -25.28 -7.40
N ILE A 512 16.50 -24.92 -7.24
CA ILE A 512 15.56 -25.64 -6.37
C ILE A 512 14.88 -26.73 -7.18
N VAL A 513 14.76 -27.93 -6.63
CA VAL A 513 13.95 -29.00 -7.23
C VAL A 513 12.98 -29.51 -6.18
N ILE A 514 11.68 -29.42 -6.47
CA ILE A 514 10.61 -29.87 -5.58
C ILE A 514 9.83 -30.99 -6.27
N GLU A 515 9.73 -32.15 -5.63
CA GLU A 515 8.98 -33.31 -6.15
C GLU A 515 7.94 -33.77 -5.14
N ALA A 516 6.73 -34.09 -5.60
CA ALA A 516 5.69 -34.68 -4.77
C ALA A 516 6.16 -36.03 -4.20
N ARG A 517 5.81 -36.32 -2.94
CA ARG A 517 6.21 -37.55 -2.25
C ARG A 517 5.15 -38.64 -2.31
#